data_AF-A0A952X1U6-F1
#
_entry.id   AF-A0A952X1U6-F1
#
_cell.length_a   1.000
_cell.length_b   1.000
_cell.length_c   1.000
_cell.angle_alpha   90.00
_cell.angle_beta   90.00
_cell.angle_gamma   90.00
#
_symmetry.space_group_name_H-M   'P 1'
#
loop_
_entity.id
_entity.type
_entity.pdbx_description
1 polymer ?
#
loop_
_entity_poly.entity_id
_entity_poly.type
_entity_poly.pdbx_seq_one_letter_code
_entity_poly.pdbx_strand_id
1 'polypeptide(L)'
;MRFPLIAGLLLAALAIAATAGRAEPPASEPPAAADSRDAAFAAEVRGLLDLGLTPQASSLPRAEARYQAASALRPGDPRLELAYGIVLGRLFRGVDARPHLEAAAANPDRYFPARQHQIREYVKARKYQVAGEALSELARTLETDDPQAPAEAEWIGRIVSCLAGPVSTSSSRAQFRYLNEHLRQSLPAVLDIAYERGFQQLEQEVEELGQTIETLVEESENLAEETRQSVDEELAANRAELKVRADDARDAAKRWDDWVTDETRRIDDALQEMEKQFNDLDSAATSLIASIAGLRLQVDRIERGVFPDRRFGRNLTAPSDRIVVERAQVLEEQKLTMVYAAQQQLSQRAAAKLAERKSVAAQYQQATGRAFAELKGLQKWDERMKRTAERTKQQADRKPRNVVSLETQYRSLSTYDPSDFAMLRRQLLTDVGAAVSDDRDEAGEVPTGTESD
;
A
#
# COMPACT_ATOMS: atom_id res chain seq x y z
N MET A 1 -33.66 -12.71 -2.05
CA MET A 1 -34.22 -13.38 -0.86
C MET A 1 -34.76 -12.29 0.06
N ARG A 2 -36.08 -12.25 0.26
CA ARG A 2 -36.79 -11.20 0.99
C ARG A 2 -37.21 -11.76 2.35
N PHE A 3 -36.78 -11.12 3.44
CA PHE A 3 -37.28 -11.42 4.79
C PHE A 3 -38.59 -10.67 5.05
N PRO A 4 -39.59 -11.28 5.70
CA PRO A 4 -40.85 -10.63 6.00
C PRO A 4 -40.80 -9.84 7.31
N LEU A 5 -41.48 -8.68 7.26
CA LEU A 5 -41.93 -7.88 8.40
C LEU A 5 -42.85 -8.69 9.32
N ILE A 6 -42.56 -8.69 10.62
CA ILE A 6 -43.49 -9.13 11.66
C ILE A 6 -44.13 -7.87 12.28
N ALA A 7 -45.41 -7.71 12.01
CA ALA A 7 -46.31 -6.80 12.71
C ALA A 7 -46.92 -7.51 13.91
N GLY A 8 -46.91 -6.87 15.08
CA GLY A 8 -47.44 -7.42 16.33
C GLY A 8 -48.19 -6.38 17.16
N LEU A 9 -49.50 -6.34 16.95
CA LEU A 9 -50.59 -6.20 17.94
C LEU A 9 -50.55 -5.11 19.04
N LEU A 10 -51.39 -4.09 18.81
CA LEU A 10 -52.47 -3.60 19.68
C LEU A 10 -52.71 -4.32 21.02
N LEU A 11 -52.67 -3.55 22.12
CA LEU A 11 -53.48 -3.79 23.30
C LEU A 11 -53.91 -2.45 23.92
N ALA A 12 -55.22 -2.24 23.95
CA ALA A 12 -55.89 -1.12 24.59
C ALA A 12 -56.00 -1.36 26.10
N ALA A 13 -55.84 -0.30 26.88
CA ALA A 13 -56.34 -0.26 28.26
C ALA A 13 -56.92 1.12 28.58
N LEU A 14 -58.22 1.09 28.82
CA LEU A 14 -59.09 2.13 29.34
C LEU A 14 -58.57 2.63 30.70
N ALA A 15 -58.51 3.95 30.92
CA ALA A 15 -58.48 4.52 32.26
C ALA A 15 -59.48 5.69 32.35
N ILE A 16 -60.42 5.48 33.25
CA ILE A 16 -61.60 6.26 33.60
C ILE A 16 -61.22 7.67 34.08
N ALA A 17 -61.87 8.68 33.50
CA ALA A 17 -61.86 10.04 34.00
C ALA A 17 -62.70 10.15 35.28
N ALA A 18 -62.04 10.42 36.40
CA ALA A 18 -62.68 10.85 37.64
C ALA A 18 -62.44 12.36 37.83
N THR A 19 -63.48 13.15 37.57
CA THR A 19 -63.54 14.57 37.92
C THR A 19 -63.75 14.70 39.43
N ALA A 20 -62.66 14.97 40.17
CA ALA A 20 -62.71 15.29 41.59
C ALA A 20 -62.47 16.80 41.80
N GLY A 21 -63.20 17.34 42.79
CA GLY A 21 -63.38 18.75 43.09
C GLY A 21 -62.12 19.59 43.17
N ARG A 22 -62.23 20.77 42.55
CA ARG A 22 -61.34 21.92 42.71
C ARG A 22 -61.51 22.49 44.13
N ALA A 23 -60.64 22.06 45.05
CA ALA A 23 -60.41 22.76 46.31
C ALA A 23 -59.30 23.79 46.08
N GLU A 24 -59.58 25.03 46.43
CA GLU A 24 -58.67 26.17 46.39
C GLU A 24 -57.51 25.94 47.36
N PRO A 25 -56.24 25.90 46.91
CA PRO A 25 -55.11 25.75 47.82
C PRO A 25 -54.90 27.05 48.61
N PRO A 26 -54.58 26.97 49.91
CA PRO A 26 -54.16 28.14 50.67
C PRO A 26 -52.88 28.72 50.05
N ALA A 27 -52.82 30.05 49.97
CA ALA A 27 -51.70 30.83 49.46
C ALA A 27 -50.36 30.27 49.96
N SER A 28 -49.65 29.60 49.05
CA SER A 28 -48.34 29.04 49.31
C SER A 28 -47.33 30.19 49.33
N GLU A 29 -46.61 30.34 50.44
CA GLU A 29 -45.42 31.20 50.52
C GLU A 29 -44.46 30.88 49.36
N PRO A 30 -43.86 31.87 48.69
CA PRO A 30 -43.02 31.65 47.53
C PRO A 30 -41.75 30.85 47.90
N PRO A 31 -41.59 29.60 47.43
CA PRO A 31 -40.31 28.90 47.48
C PRO A 31 -39.57 29.27 46.20
N ALA A 32 -38.71 30.31 46.19
CA ALA A 32 -38.30 30.84 44.88
C ALA A 32 -36.87 31.35 44.72
N ALA A 33 -36.09 31.59 45.78
CA ALA A 33 -34.75 32.17 45.61
C ALA A 33 -33.63 31.12 45.51
N ALA A 34 -33.58 30.14 46.42
CA ALA A 34 -32.54 29.11 46.42
C ALA A 34 -32.62 28.20 45.17
N ASP A 35 -33.84 27.78 44.80
CA ASP A 35 -34.09 26.96 43.62
C ASP A 35 -33.66 27.65 42.31
N SER A 36 -33.72 28.98 42.25
CA SER A 36 -33.31 29.76 41.07
C SER A 36 -31.80 29.77 40.85
N ARG A 37 -31.00 29.87 41.93
CA ARG A 37 -29.53 29.89 41.85
C ARG A 37 -28.99 28.51 41.52
N ASP A 38 -29.64 27.48 42.05
CA ASP A 38 -29.27 26.08 41.82
C ASP A 38 -29.59 25.65 40.38
N ALA A 39 -30.76 26.03 39.88
CA ALA A 39 -31.12 25.83 38.47
C ALA A 39 -30.17 26.60 37.53
N ALA A 40 -29.78 27.83 37.88
CA ALA A 40 -28.81 28.61 37.11
C ALA A 40 -27.43 27.94 37.10
N PHE A 41 -26.94 27.48 38.25
CA PHE A 41 -25.68 26.73 38.35
C PHE A 41 -25.70 25.45 37.50
N ALA A 42 -26.78 24.66 37.63
CA ALA A 42 -26.98 23.45 36.84
C ALA A 42 -27.01 23.74 35.32
N ALA A 43 -27.62 24.84 34.91
CA ALA A 43 -27.66 25.28 33.52
C ALA A 43 -26.27 25.68 32.99
N GLU A 44 -25.46 26.39 33.80
CA GLU A 44 -24.10 26.75 33.43
C GLU A 44 -23.17 25.52 33.35
N VAL A 45 -23.27 24.57 34.28
CA VAL A 45 -22.54 23.29 34.23
C VAL A 45 -22.93 22.48 32.99
N ARG A 46 -24.23 22.42 32.65
CA ARG A 46 -24.68 21.78 31.41
C ARG A 46 -24.09 22.46 30.18
N GLY A 47 -24.14 23.79 30.11
CA GLY A 47 -23.54 24.56 29.02
C GLY A 47 -22.03 24.34 28.90
N LEU A 48 -21.32 24.26 30.03
CA LEU A 48 -19.90 23.93 30.09
C LEU A 48 -19.61 22.56 29.46
N LEU A 49 -20.32 21.52 29.89
CA LEU A 49 -20.12 20.14 29.40
C LEU A 49 -20.52 20.02 27.92
N ASP A 50 -21.63 20.62 27.51
CA ASP A 50 -22.11 20.56 26.12
C ASP A 50 -21.15 21.24 25.14
N LEU A 51 -20.54 22.37 25.55
CA LEU A 51 -19.52 23.03 24.74
C LEU A 51 -18.20 22.26 24.80
N GLY A 52 -17.73 21.94 26.01
CA GLY A 52 -16.40 21.38 26.24
C GLY A 52 -16.20 19.95 25.73
N LEU A 53 -17.27 19.15 25.64
CA LEU A 53 -17.19 17.79 25.09
C LEU A 53 -17.31 17.75 23.56
N THR A 54 -17.63 18.88 22.91
CA THR A 54 -17.60 18.99 21.45
C THR A 54 -16.19 19.37 20.96
N PRO A 55 -15.61 18.61 20.01
CA PRO A 55 -14.27 18.86 19.48
C PRO A 55 -14.29 20.02 18.47
N GLN A 56 -14.50 21.25 18.94
CA GLN A 56 -14.44 22.47 18.12
C GLN A 56 -13.35 23.41 18.65
N ALA A 57 -12.55 24.01 17.77
CA ALA A 57 -11.47 24.92 18.19
C ALA A 57 -11.97 26.13 19.02
N SER A 58 -13.20 26.58 18.78
CA SER A 58 -13.84 27.68 19.52
C SER A 58 -14.57 27.25 20.80
N SER A 59 -14.60 25.96 21.15
CA SER A 59 -15.37 25.50 22.31
C SER A 59 -14.73 25.89 23.63
N LEU A 60 -13.40 25.88 23.73
CA LEU A 60 -12.70 26.11 25.00
C LEU A 60 -12.95 27.51 25.61
N PRO A 61 -12.78 28.64 24.89
CA PRO A 61 -13.03 29.96 25.48
C PRO A 61 -14.49 30.14 25.93
N ARG A 62 -15.43 29.49 25.23
CA ARG A 62 -16.85 29.53 25.59
C ARG A 62 -17.13 28.65 26.82
N ALA A 63 -16.52 27.46 26.88
CA ALA A 63 -16.58 26.58 28.04
C ALA A 63 -15.98 27.26 29.28
N GLU A 64 -14.86 27.96 29.13
CA GLU A 64 -14.22 28.72 30.21
C GLU A 64 -15.12 29.87 30.71
N ALA A 65 -15.79 30.60 29.83
CA ALA A 65 -16.78 31.61 30.22
C ALA A 65 -17.94 30.99 31.03
N ARG A 66 -18.42 29.80 30.65
CA ARG A 66 -19.44 29.04 31.42
C ARG A 66 -18.91 28.60 32.78
N TYR A 67 -17.67 28.12 32.85
CA TYR A 67 -17.01 27.77 34.10
C TYR A 67 -16.91 28.98 35.06
N GLN A 68 -16.47 30.14 34.55
CA GLN A 68 -16.40 31.37 35.35
C GLN A 68 -17.77 31.82 35.87
N ALA A 69 -18.81 31.73 35.03
CA ALA A 69 -20.18 32.04 35.43
C ALA A 69 -20.69 31.08 36.52
N ALA A 70 -20.48 29.78 36.36
CA ALA A 70 -20.85 28.77 37.37
C ALA A 70 -20.07 28.95 38.68
N SER A 71 -18.77 29.28 38.60
CA SER A 71 -17.91 29.50 39.76
C SER A 71 -18.34 30.74 40.56
N ALA A 72 -18.79 31.80 39.89
CA ALA A 72 -19.39 32.96 40.56
C ALA A 72 -20.69 32.60 41.30
N LEU A 73 -21.48 31.64 40.78
CA LEU A 73 -22.69 31.16 41.43
C LEU A 73 -22.38 30.25 42.62
N ARG A 74 -21.39 29.36 42.54
CA ARG A 74 -20.98 28.46 43.64
C ARG A 74 -19.46 28.29 43.68
N PRO A 75 -18.73 29.18 44.39
CA PRO A 75 -17.29 29.09 44.50
C PRO A 75 -16.87 27.81 45.24
N GLY A 76 -15.93 27.06 44.66
CA GLY A 76 -15.37 25.85 45.29
C GLY A 76 -16.26 24.60 45.23
N ASP A 77 -17.31 24.58 44.41
CA ASP A 77 -18.13 23.38 44.21
C ASP A 77 -17.32 22.29 43.49
N PRO A 78 -17.15 21.09 44.08
CA PRO A 78 -16.29 20.04 43.51
C PRO A 78 -16.84 19.46 42.20
N ARG A 79 -18.16 19.53 41.99
CA ARG A 79 -18.80 19.04 40.76
C ARG A 79 -18.44 19.94 39.57
N LEU A 80 -18.34 21.25 39.81
CA LEU A 80 -17.90 22.22 38.80
C LEU A 80 -16.43 22.00 38.43
N GLU A 81 -15.57 21.85 39.44
CA GLU A 81 -14.14 21.60 39.25
C GLU A 81 -13.90 20.28 38.49
N LEU A 82 -14.65 19.22 38.83
CA LEU A 82 -14.62 17.97 38.08
C LEU A 82 -15.07 18.18 36.61
N ALA A 83 -16.22 18.84 36.40
CA ALA A 83 -16.74 19.09 35.07
C ALA A 83 -15.74 19.83 34.18
N TYR A 84 -15.07 20.86 34.71
CA TYR A 84 -14.07 21.60 33.95
C TYR A 84 -12.78 20.79 33.72
N GLY A 85 -12.32 20.05 34.73
CA GLY A 85 -11.19 19.13 34.59
C GLY A 85 -11.41 18.08 33.50
N ILE A 86 -12.62 17.53 33.40
CA ILE A 86 -13.01 16.59 32.34
C ILE A 86 -12.96 17.24 30.96
N VAL A 87 -13.52 18.45 30.83
CA VAL A 87 -13.48 19.22 29.57
C VAL A 87 -12.04 19.46 29.12
N LEU A 88 -11.17 19.90 30.02
CA LEU A 88 -9.75 20.11 29.73
C LEU A 88 -9.07 18.80 29.33
N GLY A 89 -9.35 17.70 30.04
CA GLY A 89 -8.83 16.37 29.69
C GLY A 89 -9.27 15.90 28.30
N ARG A 90 -10.55 16.11 27.94
CA ARG A 90 -11.10 15.77 26.62
C ARG A 90 -10.43 16.55 25.48
N LEU A 91 -10.04 17.79 25.75
CA LEU A 91 -9.31 18.68 24.83
C LEU A 91 -7.79 18.49 24.88
N PHE A 92 -7.31 17.37 25.44
CA PHE A 92 -5.89 17.01 25.57
C PHE A 92 -5.06 18.02 26.39
N ARG A 93 -5.69 18.78 27.27
CA ARG A 93 -5.04 19.72 28.20
C ARG A 93 -4.87 19.14 29.61
N GLY A 94 -4.26 17.95 29.69
CA GLY A 94 -4.12 17.22 30.97
C GLY A 94 -3.31 17.96 32.04
N VAL A 95 -2.39 18.86 31.65
CA VAL A 95 -1.64 19.70 32.59
C VAL A 95 -2.55 20.71 33.27
N ASP A 96 -3.43 21.37 32.49
CA ASP A 96 -4.40 22.35 32.99
C ASP A 96 -5.55 21.67 33.73
N ALA A 97 -5.94 20.46 33.31
CA ALA A 97 -7.01 19.69 33.95
C ALA A 97 -6.67 19.28 35.40
N ARG A 98 -5.40 18.96 35.65
CA ARG A 98 -4.94 18.40 36.92
C ARG A 98 -5.27 19.26 38.16
N PRO A 99 -4.97 20.57 38.22
CA PRO A 99 -5.31 21.38 39.40
C PRO A 99 -6.81 21.42 39.69
N HIS A 100 -7.67 21.40 38.66
CA HIS A 100 -9.12 21.34 38.83
C HIS A 100 -9.58 19.98 39.38
N LEU A 101 -9.01 18.88 38.89
CA LEU A 101 -9.28 17.54 39.42
C LEU A 101 -8.77 17.37 40.87
N GLU A 102 -7.59 17.93 41.19
CA GLU A 102 -7.05 17.97 42.56
C GLU A 102 -7.97 18.77 43.49
N ALA A 103 -8.46 19.94 43.06
CA ALA A 103 -9.41 20.75 43.82
C ALA A 103 -10.73 20.01 44.07
N ALA A 104 -11.27 19.33 43.05
CA ALA A 104 -12.47 18.52 43.17
C ALA A 104 -12.28 17.34 44.14
N ALA A 105 -11.14 16.65 44.08
CA ALA A 105 -10.80 15.50 44.90
C ALA A 105 -10.52 15.84 46.38
N ALA A 106 -10.07 17.07 46.65
CA ALA A 106 -9.77 17.59 47.99
C ALA A 106 -11.02 17.91 48.82
N ASN A 107 -12.21 17.85 48.24
CA ASN A 107 -13.45 18.22 48.93
C ASN A 107 -13.75 17.28 50.14
N PRO A 108 -14.20 17.83 51.29
CA PRO A 108 -14.53 17.05 52.48
C PRO A 108 -15.62 15.98 52.29
N ASP A 109 -16.56 16.23 51.38
CA ASP A 109 -17.68 15.32 51.08
C ASP A 109 -17.26 14.15 50.18
N ARG A 110 -15.96 14.03 49.90
CA ARG A 110 -15.30 12.89 49.25
C ARG A 110 -15.97 12.47 47.94
N TYR A 111 -16.03 13.41 47.01
CA TYR A 111 -16.64 13.17 45.69
C TYR A 111 -15.84 12.13 44.87
N PHE A 112 -16.28 10.87 44.92
CA PHE A 112 -15.59 9.72 44.35
C PHE A 112 -15.25 9.86 42.85
N PRO A 113 -16.16 10.32 41.96
CA PRO A 113 -15.85 10.52 40.55
C PRO A 113 -14.63 11.43 40.32
N ALA A 114 -14.43 12.45 41.16
CA ALA A 114 -13.27 13.33 41.04
C ALA A 114 -11.95 12.60 41.32
N ARG A 115 -11.92 11.75 42.36
CA ARG A 115 -10.75 10.94 42.71
C ARG A 115 -10.41 9.93 41.62
N GLN A 116 -11.42 9.27 41.04
CA GLN A 116 -11.22 8.36 39.92
C GLN A 116 -10.55 9.07 38.74
N HIS A 117 -11.06 10.24 38.35
CA HIS A 117 -10.50 11.01 37.24
C HIS A 117 -9.10 11.55 37.52
N GLN A 118 -8.84 11.96 38.77
CA GLN A 118 -7.51 12.36 39.18
C GLN A 118 -6.49 11.20 39.03
N ILE A 119 -6.85 9.99 39.50
CA ILE A 119 -6.03 8.79 39.35
C ILE A 119 -5.78 8.49 37.87
N ARG A 120 -6.83 8.52 37.03
CA ARG A 120 -6.72 8.34 35.57
C ARG A 120 -5.72 9.31 34.95
N GLU A 121 -5.77 10.59 35.31
CA GLU A 121 -4.84 11.60 34.79
C GLU A 121 -3.40 11.38 35.29
N TYR A 122 -3.19 10.90 36.52
CA TYR A 122 -1.86 10.49 36.97
C TYR A 122 -1.30 9.31 36.17
N VAL A 123 -2.14 8.31 35.89
CA VAL A 123 -1.75 7.15 35.07
C VAL A 123 -1.39 7.59 33.65
N LYS A 124 -2.23 8.41 33.00
CA LYS A 124 -1.96 8.95 31.65
C LYS A 124 -0.66 9.76 31.62
N ALA A 125 -0.39 10.53 32.67
CA ALA A 125 0.84 11.29 32.82
C ALA A 125 2.05 10.45 33.28
N ARG A 126 1.90 9.11 33.38
CA ARG A 126 2.93 8.15 33.84
C ARG A 126 3.46 8.45 35.25
N LYS A 127 2.68 9.13 36.08
CA LYS A 127 2.98 9.38 37.51
C LYS A 127 2.50 8.20 38.37
N TYR A 128 3.03 7.01 38.10
CA TYR A 128 2.56 5.75 38.71
C TYR A 128 2.69 5.71 40.23
N GLN A 129 3.72 6.34 40.79
CA GLN A 129 3.86 6.46 42.24
C GLN A 129 2.69 7.22 42.87
N VAL A 130 2.43 8.43 42.36
CA VAL A 130 1.34 9.30 42.83
C VAL A 130 -0.03 8.63 42.61
N ALA A 131 -0.21 7.93 41.50
CA ALA A 131 -1.44 7.16 41.25
C ALA A 131 -1.63 6.03 42.28
N GLY A 132 -0.56 5.31 42.64
CA GLY A 132 -0.60 4.27 43.66
C GLY A 132 -0.96 4.81 45.04
N GLU A 133 -0.34 5.92 45.45
CA GLU A 133 -0.65 6.62 46.71
C GLU A 133 -2.11 7.09 46.75
N ALA A 134 -2.62 7.65 45.65
CA ALA A 134 -4.00 8.08 45.52
C ALA A 134 -5.00 6.90 45.57
N LEU A 135 -4.64 5.74 45.00
CA LEU A 135 -5.43 4.50 45.09
C LEU A 135 -5.47 3.94 46.52
N SER A 136 -4.33 3.91 47.23
CA SER A 136 -4.28 3.51 48.64
C SER A 136 -5.14 4.40 49.52
N GLU A 137 -5.04 5.72 49.33
CA GLU A 137 -5.86 6.68 50.07
C GLU A 137 -7.35 6.51 49.76
N LEU A 138 -7.70 6.30 48.49
CA LEU A 138 -9.08 6.03 48.09
C LEU A 138 -9.64 4.76 48.77
N ALA A 139 -8.87 3.66 48.77
CA ALA A 139 -9.27 2.43 49.46
C ALA A 139 -9.48 2.63 50.96
N ARG A 140 -8.58 3.37 51.62
CA ARG A 140 -8.70 3.73 53.05
C ARG A 140 -9.95 4.56 53.33
N THR A 141 -10.32 5.46 52.42
CA THR A 141 -11.55 6.25 52.55
C THR A 141 -12.81 5.39 52.43
N LEU A 142 -12.83 4.38 51.56
CA LEU A 142 -13.95 3.43 51.46
C LEU A 142 -14.09 2.59 52.73
N GLU A 143 -12.97 2.14 53.30
CA GLU A 143 -12.98 1.38 54.57
C GLU A 143 -13.59 2.19 55.73
N THR A 144 -13.23 3.47 55.82
CA THR A 144 -13.61 4.30 56.98
C THR A 144 -15.00 4.91 56.85
N ASP A 145 -15.39 5.36 55.65
CA ASP A 145 -16.55 6.23 55.47
C ASP A 145 -17.70 5.59 54.70
N ASP A 146 -17.41 4.66 53.79
CA ASP A 146 -18.43 3.98 53.00
C ASP A 146 -18.12 2.49 52.78
N PRO A 147 -18.23 1.67 53.84
CA PRO A 147 -17.93 0.24 53.76
C PRO A 147 -18.95 -0.55 52.91
N GLN A 148 -19.96 0.12 52.33
CA GLN A 148 -21.02 -0.46 51.52
C GLN A 148 -20.98 0.01 50.06
N ALA A 149 -19.82 0.48 49.60
CA ALA A 149 -19.54 0.95 48.24
C ALA A 149 -18.78 -0.12 47.40
N PRO A 150 -19.43 -1.23 46.98
CA PRO A 150 -18.76 -2.31 46.25
C PRO A 150 -18.36 -1.90 44.83
N ALA A 151 -19.09 -0.99 44.17
CA ALA A 151 -18.78 -0.57 42.80
C ALA A 151 -17.43 0.17 42.73
N GLU A 152 -17.15 0.97 43.75
CA GLU A 152 -15.93 1.72 43.95
C GLU A 152 -14.74 0.78 44.18
N ALA A 153 -14.90 -0.21 45.06
CA ALA A 153 -13.90 -1.25 45.30
C ALA A 153 -13.64 -2.10 44.05
N GLU A 154 -14.68 -2.49 43.32
CA GLU A 154 -14.59 -3.20 42.04
C GLU A 154 -13.78 -2.40 41.01
N TRP A 155 -14.03 -1.09 40.90
CA TRP A 155 -13.24 -0.21 40.03
C TRP A 155 -11.77 -0.13 40.44
N ILE A 156 -11.47 -0.03 41.74
CA ILE A 156 -10.08 -0.06 42.23
C ILE A 156 -9.40 -1.38 41.82
N GLY A 157 -10.09 -2.51 41.98
CA GLY A 157 -9.61 -3.83 41.54
C GLY A 157 -9.27 -3.88 40.06
N ARG A 158 -10.18 -3.38 39.21
CA ARG A 158 -9.93 -3.24 37.76
C ARG A 158 -8.70 -2.38 37.47
N ILE A 159 -8.58 -1.19 38.04
CA ILE A 159 -7.44 -0.30 37.77
C ILE A 159 -6.11 -0.91 38.26
N VAL A 160 -6.08 -1.53 39.44
CA VAL A 160 -4.86 -2.16 39.95
C VAL A 160 -4.45 -3.35 39.07
N SER A 161 -5.40 -4.19 38.63
CA SER A 161 -5.13 -5.27 37.68
C SER A 161 -4.54 -4.73 36.37
N CYS A 162 -5.12 -3.66 35.82
CA CYS A 162 -4.64 -2.99 34.61
C CYS A 162 -3.18 -2.52 34.72
N LEU A 163 -2.86 -1.91 35.87
CA LEU A 163 -1.55 -1.34 36.18
C LEU A 163 -0.53 -2.37 36.70
N ALA A 164 -0.98 -3.55 37.10
CA ALA A 164 -0.14 -4.73 37.38
C ALA A 164 0.05 -5.61 36.12
N GLY A 165 -0.72 -5.34 35.06
CA GLY A 165 -0.72 -6.09 33.81
C GLY A 165 -0.27 -5.23 32.61
N PRO A 166 -1.11 -5.08 31.58
CA PRO A 166 -0.67 -4.75 30.23
C PRO A 166 -0.28 -3.28 30.00
N VAL A 167 -0.83 -2.34 30.79
CA VAL A 167 -0.55 -0.89 30.66
C VAL A 167 0.76 -0.48 31.35
N SER A 168 1.33 -1.39 32.15
CA SER A 168 2.42 -1.11 33.07
C SER A 168 3.81 -1.22 32.44
N THR A 169 4.71 -0.34 32.90
CA THR A 169 6.16 -0.52 32.73
C THR A 169 6.66 -1.60 33.70
N SER A 170 7.82 -2.21 33.42
CA SER A 170 8.41 -3.23 34.31
C SER A 170 8.57 -2.74 35.76
N SER A 171 8.89 -1.46 35.98
CA SER A 171 9.02 -0.89 37.33
C SER A 171 7.68 -0.64 38.00
N SER A 172 6.70 -0.05 37.30
CA SER A 172 5.36 0.19 37.87
C SER A 172 4.62 -1.12 38.16
N ARG A 173 4.87 -2.17 37.36
CA ARG A 173 4.26 -3.49 37.56
C ARG A 173 4.52 -4.07 38.94
N ALA A 174 5.78 -4.02 39.39
CA ALA A 174 6.16 -4.51 40.72
C ALA A 174 5.48 -3.70 41.83
N GLN A 175 5.42 -2.37 41.66
CA GLN A 175 4.73 -1.48 42.59
C GLN A 175 3.24 -1.83 42.73
N PHE A 176 2.52 -2.02 41.62
CA PHE A 176 1.09 -2.34 41.65
C PHE A 176 0.79 -3.77 42.12
N ARG A 177 1.71 -4.72 41.92
CA ARG A 177 1.61 -6.06 42.56
C ARG A 177 1.74 -5.97 44.07
N TYR A 178 2.66 -5.15 44.58
CA TYR A 178 2.78 -4.90 46.01
C TYR A 178 1.52 -4.20 46.57
N LEU A 179 1.02 -3.19 45.85
CA LEU A 179 -0.22 -2.50 46.23
C LEU A 179 -1.41 -3.47 46.27
N ASN A 180 -1.55 -4.36 45.29
CA ASN A 180 -2.60 -5.37 45.26
C ASN A 180 -2.59 -6.25 46.52
N GLU A 181 -1.42 -6.76 46.92
CA GLU A 181 -1.27 -7.55 48.14
C GLU A 181 -1.67 -6.75 49.38
N HIS A 182 -1.23 -5.49 49.47
CA HIS A 182 -1.56 -4.62 50.58
C HIS A 182 -3.07 -4.35 50.69
N LEU A 183 -3.73 -4.05 49.56
CA LEU A 183 -5.17 -3.76 49.52
C LEU A 183 -6.01 -4.97 49.93
N ARG A 184 -5.66 -6.19 49.47
CA ARG A 184 -6.34 -7.43 49.88
C ARG A 184 -6.24 -7.71 51.39
N GLN A 185 -5.16 -7.26 52.03
CA GLN A 185 -4.99 -7.40 53.48
C GLN A 185 -5.72 -6.34 54.29
N SER A 186 -5.88 -5.12 53.75
CA SER A 186 -6.49 -3.99 54.46
C SER A 186 -7.99 -3.86 54.25
N LEU A 187 -8.52 -4.28 53.09
CA LEU A 187 -9.94 -4.09 52.78
C LEU A 187 -10.84 -4.98 53.64
N PRO A 188 -11.97 -4.46 54.15
CA PRO A 188 -13.01 -5.27 54.78
C PRO A 188 -13.55 -6.33 53.83
N ALA A 189 -13.97 -7.48 54.35
CA ALA A 189 -14.40 -8.63 53.55
C ALA A 189 -15.46 -8.31 52.46
N VAL A 190 -16.39 -7.37 52.73
CA VAL A 190 -17.41 -6.96 51.74
C VAL A 190 -16.77 -6.24 50.54
N LEU A 191 -15.82 -5.34 50.79
CA LEU A 191 -15.11 -4.59 49.75
C LEU A 191 -14.06 -5.46 49.05
N ASP A 192 -13.40 -6.36 49.78
CA ASP A 192 -12.43 -7.31 49.23
C ASP A 192 -13.07 -8.20 48.15
N ILE A 193 -14.29 -8.72 48.39
CA ILE A 193 -15.03 -9.51 47.39
C ILE A 193 -15.28 -8.70 46.09
N ALA A 194 -15.63 -7.42 46.22
CA ALA A 194 -15.92 -6.57 45.07
C ALA A 194 -14.63 -6.16 44.34
N TYR A 195 -13.57 -5.82 45.08
CA TYR A 195 -12.23 -5.60 44.57
C TYR A 195 -11.72 -6.81 43.78
N GLU A 196 -11.81 -8.00 44.35
CA GLU A 196 -11.35 -9.24 43.71
C GLU A 196 -12.12 -9.52 42.42
N ARG A 197 -13.43 -9.31 42.43
CA ARG A 197 -14.26 -9.43 41.24
C ARG A 197 -13.77 -8.52 40.11
N GLY A 198 -13.54 -7.24 40.41
CA GLY A 198 -13.04 -6.29 39.42
C GLY A 198 -11.65 -6.65 38.91
N PHE A 199 -10.77 -7.10 39.81
CA PHE A 199 -9.43 -7.55 39.47
C PHE A 199 -9.46 -8.75 38.50
N GLN A 200 -10.24 -9.79 38.83
CA GLN A 200 -10.36 -11.02 38.05
C GLN A 200 -11.08 -10.83 36.72
N GLN A 201 -12.16 -10.04 36.68
CA GLN A 201 -12.84 -9.69 35.42
C GLN A 201 -11.86 -9.08 34.43
N LEU A 202 -11.03 -8.14 34.90
CA LEU A 202 -10.05 -7.54 34.01
C LEU A 202 -8.95 -8.52 33.60
N GLU A 203 -8.47 -9.39 34.49
CA GLU A 203 -7.50 -10.42 34.11
C GLU A 203 -8.05 -11.32 32.99
N GLN A 204 -9.33 -11.70 33.06
CA GLN A 204 -10.02 -12.44 32.00
C GLN A 204 -10.09 -11.65 30.69
N GLU A 205 -10.54 -10.39 30.73
CA GLU A 205 -10.58 -9.51 29.54
C GLU A 205 -9.18 -9.34 28.89
N VAL A 206 -8.12 -9.24 29.71
CA VAL A 206 -6.73 -9.14 29.26
C VAL A 206 -6.25 -10.45 28.64
N GLU A 207 -6.58 -11.59 29.24
CA GLU A 207 -6.27 -12.92 28.72
C GLU A 207 -6.95 -13.16 27.37
N GLU A 208 -8.26 -12.90 27.26
CA GLU A 208 -9.03 -13.04 26.02
C GLU A 208 -8.47 -12.16 24.89
N LEU A 209 -8.15 -10.91 25.18
CA LEU A 209 -7.55 -10.00 24.20
C LEU A 209 -6.12 -10.46 23.81
N GLY A 210 -5.35 -10.99 24.76
CA GLY A 210 -4.05 -11.58 24.52
C GLY A 210 -4.11 -12.79 23.59
N GLN A 211 -5.01 -13.74 23.86
CA GLN A 211 -5.26 -14.92 23.03
C GLN A 211 -5.73 -14.54 21.62
N THR A 212 -6.55 -13.50 21.50
CA THR A 212 -7.00 -12.96 20.20
C THR A 212 -5.82 -12.39 19.42
N ILE A 213 -4.92 -11.65 20.07
CA ILE A 213 -3.70 -11.11 19.44
C ILE A 213 -2.78 -12.25 19.00
N GLU A 214 -2.55 -13.25 19.86
CA GLU A 214 -1.70 -14.40 19.56
C GLU A 214 -2.23 -15.20 18.37
N THR A 215 -3.52 -15.54 18.36
CA THR A 215 -4.18 -16.22 17.23
C THR A 215 -4.01 -15.44 15.93
N LEU A 216 -4.25 -14.12 15.95
CA LEU A 216 -4.14 -13.29 14.75
C LEU A 216 -2.68 -13.13 14.28
N VAL A 217 -1.71 -13.14 15.20
CA VAL A 217 -0.29 -13.16 14.85
C VAL A 217 0.04 -14.47 14.14
N GLU A 218 -0.33 -15.61 14.73
CA GLU A 218 -0.09 -16.94 14.15
C GLU A 218 -0.75 -17.10 12.77
N GLU A 219 -2.03 -16.72 12.64
CA GLU A 219 -2.72 -16.71 11.35
C GLU A 219 -2.01 -15.84 10.30
N SER A 220 -1.52 -14.67 10.71
CA SER A 220 -0.80 -13.78 9.82
C SER A 220 0.58 -14.28 9.41
N GLU A 221 1.28 -14.97 10.31
CA GLU A 221 2.58 -15.60 10.02
C GLU A 221 2.41 -16.78 9.05
N ASN A 222 1.39 -17.61 9.27
CA ASN A 222 1.03 -18.69 8.37
C ASN A 222 0.67 -18.17 6.97
N LEU A 223 -0.21 -17.15 6.88
CA LEU A 223 -0.57 -16.54 5.61
C LEU A 223 0.64 -15.89 4.91
N ALA A 224 1.53 -15.26 5.68
CA ALA A 224 2.75 -14.69 5.14
C ALA A 224 3.70 -15.77 4.59
N GLU A 225 3.82 -16.91 5.27
CA GLU A 225 4.59 -18.05 4.81
C GLU A 225 3.99 -18.67 3.54
N GLU A 226 2.68 -18.93 3.50
CA GLU A 226 1.98 -19.42 2.31
C GLU A 226 2.17 -18.47 1.12
N THR A 227 2.07 -17.16 1.36
CA THR A 227 2.30 -16.13 0.33
C THR A 227 3.74 -16.18 -0.18
N ARG A 228 4.74 -16.33 0.71
CA ARG A 228 6.15 -16.44 0.30
C ARG A 228 6.38 -17.70 -0.56
N GLN A 229 5.82 -18.84 -0.14
CA GLN A 229 5.94 -20.11 -0.87
C GLN A 229 5.30 -20.01 -2.26
N SER A 230 4.06 -19.50 -2.34
CA SER A 230 3.35 -19.29 -3.61
C SER A 230 4.12 -18.36 -4.55
N VAL A 231 4.64 -17.23 -4.05
CA VAL A 231 5.45 -16.30 -4.84
C VAL A 231 6.74 -16.95 -5.35
N ASP A 232 7.39 -17.80 -4.54
CA ASP A 232 8.60 -18.51 -4.94
C ASP A 232 8.32 -19.58 -6.00
N GLU A 233 7.21 -20.31 -5.88
CA GLU A 233 6.76 -21.28 -6.89
C GLU A 233 6.43 -20.59 -8.21
N GLU A 234 5.67 -19.50 -8.18
CA GLU A 234 5.34 -18.70 -9.37
C GLU A 234 6.60 -18.13 -10.03
N LEU A 235 7.54 -17.60 -9.23
CA LEU A 235 8.78 -17.06 -9.75
C LEU A 235 9.68 -18.14 -10.35
N ALA A 236 9.71 -19.35 -9.75
CA ALA A 236 10.42 -20.49 -10.31
C ALA A 236 9.81 -20.97 -11.63
N ALA A 237 8.47 -21.09 -11.71
CA ALA A 237 7.75 -21.48 -12.92
C ALA A 237 7.97 -20.47 -14.05
N ASN A 238 7.81 -19.17 -13.76
CA ASN A 238 8.06 -18.10 -14.72
C ASN A 238 9.51 -18.08 -15.21
N ARG A 239 10.50 -18.31 -14.33
CA ARG A 239 11.90 -18.41 -14.75
C ARG A 239 12.18 -19.61 -15.64
N ALA A 240 11.53 -20.75 -15.38
CA ALA A 240 11.65 -21.91 -16.25
C ALA A 240 11.10 -21.61 -17.65
N GLU A 241 9.94 -20.97 -17.75
CA GLU A 241 9.36 -20.54 -19.03
C GLU A 241 10.26 -19.53 -19.77
N LEU A 242 10.78 -18.51 -19.06
CA LEU A 242 11.70 -17.55 -19.65
C LEU A 242 12.97 -18.18 -20.19
N LYS A 243 13.47 -19.20 -19.49
CA LYS A 243 14.67 -19.92 -19.92
C LYS A 243 14.41 -20.65 -21.24
N VAL A 244 13.28 -21.35 -21.37
CA VAL A 244 12.88 -22.00 -22.63
C VAL A 244 12.79 -20.97 -23.76
N ARG A 245 12.10 -19.85 -23.55
CA ARG A 245 11.98 -18.78 -24.57
C ARG A 245 13.34 -18.16 -24.93
N ALA A 246 14.23 -18.00 -23.95
CA ALA A 246 15.57 -17.49 -24.19
C ALA A 246 16.43 -18.48 -24.98
N ASP A 247 16.29 -19.78 -24.71
CA ASP A 247 16.95 -20.84 -25.47
C ASP A 247 16.41 -20.91 -26.91
N ASP A 248 15.09 -20.82 -27.11
CA ASP A 248 14.46 -20.74 -28.44
C ASP A 248 14.95 -19.53 -29.24
N ALA A 249 15.07 -18.36 -28.61
CA ALA A 249 15.59 -17.15 -29.25
C ALA A 249 17.07 -17.28 -29.63
N ARG A 250 17.89 -17.96 -28.82
CA ARG A 250 19.29 -18.25 -29.14
C ARG A 250 19.41 -19.24 -30.29
N ASP A 251 18.62 -20.30 -30.28
CA ASP A 251 18.59 -21.30 -31.34
C ASP A 251 18.12 -20.69 -32.67
N ALA A 252 17.12 -19.80 -32.62
CA ALA A 252 16.69 -19.03 -33.78
C ALA A 252 17.82 -18.15 -34.32
N ALA A 253 18.53 -17.42 -33.46
CA ALA A 253 19.66 -16.59 -33.86
C ALA A 253 20.78 -17.42 -34.52
N LYS A 254 21.09 -18.60 -33.96
CA LYS A 254 22.07 -19.53 -34.53
C LYS A 254 21.64 -20.05 -35.90
N ARG A 255 20.38 -20.45 -36.07
CA ARG A 255 19.85 -20.90 -37.38
C ARG A 255 19.95 -19.83 -38.45
N TRP A 256 19.72 -18.56 -38.09
CA TRP A 256 19.89 -17.44 -39.02
C TRP A 256 21.36 -17.20 -39.40
N ASP A 257 22.29 -17.43 -38.47
CA ASP A 257 23.73 -17.34 -38.70
C ASP A 257 24.25 -18.43 -39.64
N ASP A 258 23.84 -19.68 -39.39
CA ASP A 258 24.11 -20.83 -40.25
C ASP A 258 23.54 -20.59 -41.65
N TRP A 259 22.28 -20.14 -41.75
CA TRP A 259 21.62 -19.84 -43.03
C TRP A 259 22.33 -18.74 -43.82
N VAL A 260 22.73 -17.62 -43.19
CA VAL A 260 23.48 -16.56 -43.88
C VAL A 260 24.82 -17.06 -44.36
N THR A 261 25.52 -17.83 -43.54
CA THR A 261 26.85 -18.34 -43.89
C THR A 261 26.76 -19.25 -45.11
N ASP A 262 25.78 -20.15 -45.14
CA ASP A 262 25.54 -21.03 -46.28
C ASP A 262 25.12 -20.25 -47.54
N GLU A 263 24.21 -19.29 -47.41
CA GLU A 263 23.70 -18.57 -48.58
C GLU A 263 24.71 -17.57 -49.15
N THR A 264 25.47 -16.88 -48.30
CA THR A 264 26.56 -16.02 -48.74
C THR A 264 27.67 -16.82 -49.41
N ARG A 265 28.02 -18.00 -48.89
CA ARG A 265 28.96 -18.92 -49.54
C ARG A 265 28.49 -19.35 -50.93
N ARG A 266 27.22 -19.75 -51.08
CA ARG A 266 26.65 -20.11 -52.39
C ARG A 266 26.71 -18.96 -53.39
N ILE A 267 26.42 -17.74 -52.95
CA ILE A 267 26.48 -16.55 -53.81
C ILE A 267 27.93 -16.23 -54.19
N ASP A 268 28.86 -16.30 -53.23
CA ASP A 268 30.29 -16.04 -53.48
C ASP A 268 30.89 -17.08 -54.43
N ASP A 269 30.55 -18.37 -54.27
CA ASP A 269 30.95 -19.45 -55.21
C ASP A 269 30.41 -19.18 -56.63
N ALA A 270 29.16 -18.72 -56.76
CA ALA A 270 28.57 -18.38 -58.05
C ALA A 270 29.22 -17.14 -58.69
N LEU A 271 29.58 -16.14 -57.89
CA LEU A 271 30.29 -14.95 -58.36
C LEU A 271 31.70 -15.31 -58.83
N GLN A 272 32.40 -16.21 -58.14
CA GLN A 272 33.73 -16.68 -58.54
C GLN A 272 33.69 -17.43 -59.88
N GLU A 273 32.67 -18.26 -60.11
CA GLU A 273 32.46 -18.93 -61.40
C GLU A 273 32.12 -17.91 -62.52
N MET A 274 31.30 -16.90 -62.23
CA MET A 274 31.03 -15.81 -63.19
C MET A 274 32.27 -14.98 -63.50
N GLU A 275 33.14 -14.71 -62.51
CA GLU A 275 34.42 -14.02 -62.72
C GLU A 275 35.34 -14.82 -63.64
N LYS A 276 35.42 -16.13 -63.43
CA LYS A 276 36.17 -17.03 -64.32
C LYS A 276 35.65 -16.98 -65.76
N GLN A 277 34.33 -17.10 -65.95
CA GLN A 277 33.71 -16.99 -67.28
C GLN A 277 33.96 -15.62 -67.92
N PHE A 278 33.99 -14.56 -67.13
CA PHE A 278 34.29 -13.21 -67.63
C PHE A 278 35.73 -13.12 -68.13
N ASN A 279 36.69 -13.65 -67.37
CA ASN A 279 38.11 -13.69 -67.77
C ASN A 279 38.34 -14.55 -69.03
N ASP A 280 37.60 -15.65 -69.18
CA ASP A 280 37.63 -16.47 -70.40
C ASP A 280 37.08 -15.70 -71.61
N LEU A 281 35.96 -14.98 -71.45
CA LEU A 281 35.38 -14.13 -72.49
C LEU A 281 36.29 -12.94 -72.84
N ASP A 282 36.97 -12.35 -71.86
CA ASP A 282 37.91 -11.25 -72.06
C ASP A 282 39.18 -11.70 -72.82
N SER A 283 39.69 -12.87 -72.48
CA SER A 283 40.78 -13.53 -73.22
C SER A 283 40.36 -13.83 -74.66
N ALA A 284 39.13 -14.30 -74.88
CA ALA A 284 38.57 -14.53 -76.22
C ALA A 284 38.40 -13.21 -77.00
N ALA A 285 37.88 -12.15 -76.38
CA ALA A 285 37.76 -10.83 -76.99
C ALA A 285 39.12 -10.28 -77.42
N THR A 286 40.13 -10.38 -76.55
CA THR A 286 41.52 -9.95 -76.84
C THR A 286 42.10 -10.71 -78.03
N SER A 287 41.89 -12.03 -78.09
CA SER A 287 42.31 -12.87 -79.21
C SER A 287 41.61 -12.48 -80.54
N LEU A 288 40.29 -12.24 -80.50
CA LEU A 288 39.52 -11.80 -81.67
C LEU A 288 39.95 -10.41 -82.17
N ILE A 289 40.22 -9.47 -81.25
CA ILE A 289 40.73 -8.14 -81.59
C ILE A 289 42.09 -8.26 -82.29
N ALA A 290 43.00 -9.10 -81.77
CA ALA A 290 44.30 -9.35 -82.39
C ALA A 290 44.15 -9.99 -83.80
N SER A 291 43.22 -10.93 -83.95
CA SER A 291 42.87 -11.56 -85.24
C SER A 291 42.34 -10.54 -86.26
N ILE A 292 41.36 -9.71 -85.86
CA ILE A 292 40.79 -8.64 -86.71
C ILE A 292 41.87 -7.64 -87.10
N ALA A 293 42.73 -7.22 -86.17
CA ALA A 293 43.85 -6.32 -86.47
C ALA A 293 44.81 -6.94 -87.50
N GLY A 294 45.13 -8.24 -87.35
CA GLY A 294 45.91 -9.00 -88.32
C GLY A 294 45.26 -9.07 -89.70
N LEU A 295 43.95 -9.32 -89.77
CA LEU A 295 43.19 -9.34 -91.02
C LEU A 295 43.13 -7.97 -91.68
N ARG A 296 42.93 -6.89 -90.91
CA ARG A 296 42.97 -5.50 -91.41
C ARG A 296 44.33 -5.15 -92.02
N LEU A 297 45.42 -5.56 -91.39
CA LEU A 297 46.76 -5.38 -91.95
C LEU A 297 46.96 -6.17 -93.26
N GLN A 298 46.34 -7.35 -93.39
CA GLN A 298 46.36 -8.10 -94.65
C GLN A 298 45.55 -7.41 -95.75
N VAL A 299 44.35 -6.90 -95.44
CA VAL A 299 43.55 -6.09 -96.36
C VAL A 299 44.35 -4.88 -96.84
N ASP A 300 44.95 -4.11 -95.93
CA ASP A 300 45.76 -2.92 -96.27
C ASP A 300 46.99 -3.28 -97.12
N ARG A 301 47.65 -4.43 -96.87
CA ARG A 301 48.74 -4.92 -97.74
C ARG A 301 48.27 -5.28 -99.15
N ILE A 302 47.11 -5.93 -99.25
CA ILE A 302 46.48 -6.28 -100.54
C ILE A 302 46.11 -4.99 -101.29
N GLU A 303 45.54 -3.99 -100.61
CA GLU A 303 45.16 -2.70 -101.20
C GLU A 303 46.36 -1.88 -101.67
N ARG A 304 47.49 -1.92 -100.96
CA ARG A 304 48.73 -1.23 -101.34
C ARG A 304 49.59 -2.00 -102.36
N GLY A 305 49.19 -3.22 -102.73
CA GLY A 305 49.98 -4.08 -103.64
C GLY A 305 51.34 -4.50 -103.08
N VAL A 306 51.54 -4.44 -101.76
CA VAL A 306 52.80 -4.77 -101.10
C VAL A 306 52.79 -6.26 -100.74
N PHE A 307 53.18 -7.08 -101.70
CA PHE A 307 53.33 -8.52 -101.51
C PHE A 307 54.73 -8.84 -100.99
N PRO A 308 54.89 -9.64 -99.92
CA PRO A 308 56.21 -10.16 -99.56
C PRO A 308 56.74 -10.98 -100.73
N ASP A 309 57.98 -10.68 -101.11
CA ASP A 309 58.73 -11.16 -102.26
C ASP A 309 58.70 -12.70 -102.39
N ARG A 310 57.60 -13.25 -102.94
CA ARG A 310 57.46 -14.67 -103.25
C ARG A 310 58.08 -14.91 -104.62
N ARG A 311 59.36 -15.27 -104.59
CA ARG A 311 60.07 -15.91 -105.70
C ARG A 311 59.49 -17.31 -105.97
N PHE A 312 58.25 -17.42 -106.43
CA PHE A 312 57.72 -18.55 -107.20
C PHE A 312 56.39 -18.11 -107.82
N GLY A 313 56.32 -18.18 -109.15
CA GLY A 313 55.28 -17.60 -109.97
C GLY A 313 53.87 -18.06 -109.61
N ARG A 314 53.06 -17.10 -109.16
CA ARG A 314 51.62 -17.01 -109.40
C ARG A 314 51.24 -15.54 -109.28
N ASN A 315 50.80 -14.94 -110.39
CA ASN A 315 50.25 -13.59 -110.41
C ASN A 315 49.01 -13.55 -109.50
N LEU A 316 49.17 -13.06 -108.28
CA LEU A 316 48.07 -12.67 -107.40
C LEU A 316 47.61 -11.26 -107.81
N THR A 317 46.98 -11.17 -108.97
CA THR A 317 46.15 -10.02 -109.34
C THR A 317 44.72 -10.53 -109.45
N ALA A 318 44.03 -10.63 -108.31
CA ALA A 318 42.63 -11.06 -108.31
C ALA A 318 41.82 -10.37 -107.17
N PRO A 319 40.69 -9.73 -107.49
CA PRO A 319 39.68 -9.28 -106.52
C PRO A 319 39.17 -10.38 -105.57
N SER A 320 39.41 -11.67 -105.86
CA SER A 320 38.89 -12.79 -105.06
C SER A 320 39.53 -12.93 -103.68
N ASP A 321 40.83 -12.65 -103.53
CA ASP A 321 41.54 -12.87 -102.27
C ASP A 321 41.18 -11.81 -101.24
N ARG A 322 40.95 -10.57 -101.71
CA ARG A 322 40.39 -9.48 -100.92
C ARG A 322 39.04 -9.86 -100.33
N ILE A 323 38.12 -10.38 -101.16
CA ILE A 323 36.78 -10.77 -100.74
C ILE A 323 36.83 -11.86 -99.66
N VAL A 324 37.78 -12.79 -99.75
CA VAL A 324 37.96 -13.86 -98.75
C VAL A 324 38.43 -13.29 -97.41
N VAL A 325 39.42 -12.39 -97.42
CA VAL A 325 39.95 -11.76 -96.18
C VAL A 325 38.92 -10.83 -95.54
N GLU A 326 38.21 -10.02 -96.33
CA GLU A 326 37.12 -9.16 -95.85
C GLU A 326 35.98 -9.98 -95.24
N ARG A 327 35.59 -11.10 -95.87
CA ARG A 327 34.56 -11.99 -95.32
C ARG A 327 35.01 -12.64 -94.01
N ALA A 328 36.29 -13.02 -93.90
CA ALA A 328 36.86 -13.51 -92.65
C ALA A 328 36.86 -12.43 -91.56
N GLN A 329 37.20 -11.18 -91.90
CA GLN A 329 37.15 -10.05 -90.97
C GLN A 329 35.74 -9.83 -90.44
N VAL A 330 34.73 -9.78 -91.30
CA VAL A 330 33.32 -9.60 -90.89
C VAL A 330 32.86 -10.73 -89.96
N LEU A 331 33.28 -11.97 -90.22
CA LEU A 331 32.97 -13.10 -89.34
C LEU A 331 33.61 -12.96 -87.95
N GLU A 332 34.86 -12.52 -87.87
CA GLU A 332 35.54 -12.27 -86.60
C GLU A 332 34.93 -11.07 -85.84
N GLU A 333 34.54 -10.01 -86.53
CA GLU A 333 33.81 -8.86 -85.95
C GLU A 333 32.43 -9.26 -85.40
N GLN A 334 31.72 -10.16 -86.09
CA GLN A 334 30.47 -10.74 -85.59
C GLN A 334 30.70 -11.56 -84.32
N LYS A 335 31.74 -12.41 -84.28
CA LYS A 335 32.10 -13.17 -83.07
C LYS A 335 32.44 -12.23 -81.91
N LEU A 336 33.20 -11.16 -82.15
CA LEU A 336 33.55 -10.19 -81.12
C LEU A 336 32.30 -9.51 -80.54
N THR A 337 31.34 -9.16 -81.39
CA THR A 337 30.05 -8.59 -80.96
C THR A 337 29.28 -9.57 -80.07
N MET A 338 29.28 -10.87 -80.40
CA MET A 338 28.67 -11.91 -79.56
C MET A 338 29.37 -12.06 -78.21
N VAL A 339 30.71 -12.00 -78.18
CA VAL A 339 31.49 -12.03 -76.94
C VAL A 339 31.15 -10.84 -76.04
N TYR A 340 31.06 -9.63 -76.58
CA TYR A 340 30.66 -8.46 -75.80
C TYR A 340 29.21 -8.56 -75.28
N ALA A 341 28.28 -9.06 -76.10
CA ALA A 341 26.91 -9.31 -75.65
C ALA A 341 26.87 -10.33 -74.50
N ALA A 342 27.67 -11.40 -74.58
CA ALA A 342 27.80 -12.39 -73.51
C ALA A 342 28.42 -11.77 -72.23
N GLN A 343 29.46 -10.94 -72.36
CA GLN A 343 30.07 -10.22 -71.23
C GLN A 343 29.06 -9.29 -70.55
N GLN A 344 28.24 -8.57 -71.33
CA GLN A 344 27.19 -7.69 -70.78
C GLN A 344 26.12 -8.49 -70.04
N GLN A 345 25.70 -9.64 -70.56
CA GLN A 345 24.75 -10.51 -69.87
C GLN A 345 25.35 -11.07 -68.57
N LEU A 346 26.63 -11.44 -68.59
CA LEU A 346 27.33 -11.97 -67.42
C LEU A 346 27.47 -10.90 -66.32
N SER A 347 27.78 -9.65 -66.70
CA SER A 347 27.87 -8.54 -65.74
C SER A 347 26.51 -8.20 -65.12
N GLN A 348 25.41 -8.26 -65.89
CA GLN A 348 24.06 -8.12 -65.35
C GLN A 348 23.71 -9.25 -64.36
N ARG A 349 24.09 -10.49 -64.66
CA ARG A 349 23.88 -11.64 -63.76
C ARG A 349 24.69 -11.49 -62.47
N ALA A 350 25.95 -11.06 -62.56
CA ALA A 350 26.80 -10.80 -61.40
C ALA A 350 26.22 -9.65 -60.54
N ALA A 351 25.73 -8.57 -61.16
CA ALA A 351 25.07 -7.48 -60.45
C ALA A 351 23.79 -7.96 -59.71
N ALA A 352 23.00 -8.84 -60.34
CA ALA A 352 21.84 -9.45 -59.69
C ALA A 352 22.24 -10.31 -58.47
N LYS A 353 23.32 -11.11 -58.57
CA LYS A 353 23.86 -11.88 -57.45
C LYS A 353 24.39 -11.01 -56.30
N LEU A 354 25.04 -9.89 -56.60
CA LEU A 354 25.44 -8.92 -55.56
C LEU A 354 24.23 -8.27 -54.87
N ALA A 355 23.15 -8.00 -55.60
CA ALA A 355 21.90 -7.49 -55.02
C ALA A 355 21.25 -8.56 -54.11
N GLU A 356 21.25 -9.83 -54.52
CA GLU A 356 20.79 -10.96 -53.73
C GLU A 356 21.58 -11.07 -52.40
N ARG A 357 22.91 -10.98 -52.44
CA ARG A 357 23.76 -10.98 -51.24
C ARG A 357 23.41 -9.87 -50.26
N LYS A 358 23.18 -8.65 -50.75
CA LYS A 358 22.74 -7.51 -49.92
C LYS A 358 21.39 -7.79 -49.28
N SER A 359 20.47 -8.43 -50.00
CA SER A 359 19.15 -8.78 -49.47
C SER A 359 19.21 -9.84 -48.37
N VAL A 360 20.07 -10.85 -48.52
CA VAL A 360 20.34 -11.89 -47.49
C VAL A 360 20.89 -11.24 -46.22
N ALA A 361 21.86 -10.33 -46.35
CA ALA A 361 22.41 -9.60 -45.22
C ALA A 361 21.35 -8.73 -44.50
N ALA A 362 20.46 -8.07 -45.26
CA ALA A 362 19.38 -7.27 -44.68
C ALA A 362 18.34 -8.12 -43.92
N GLN A 363 17.96 -9.29 -44.47
CA GLN A 363 17.05 -10.22 -43.81
C GLN A 363 17.64 -10.74 -42.50
N TYR A 364 18.93 -11.06 -42.49
CA TYR A 364 19.63 -11.47 -41.27
C TYR A 364 19.69 -10.39 -40.21
N GLN A 365 20.05 -9.16 -40.58
CA GLN A 365 20.07 -8.03 -39.63
C GLN A 365 18.68 -7.81 -39.01
N GLN A 366 17.62 -7.93 -39.81
CA GLN A 366 16.25 -7.80 -39.31
C GLN A 366 15.87 -8.94 -38.36
N ALA A 367 16.19 -10.19 -38.72
CA ALA A 367 15.84 -11.37 -37.94
C ALA A 367 16.63 -11.45 -36.62
N THR A 368 17.95 -11.26 -36.67
CA THR A 368 18.81 -11.23 -35.47
C THR A 368 18.48 -10.05 -34.57
N GLY A 369 18.15 -8.88 -35.14
CA GLY A 369 17.69 -7.73 -34.38
C GLY A 369 16.42 -8.02 -33.57
N ARG A 370 15.47 -8.80 -34.11
CA ARG A 370 14.29 -9.26 -33.38
C ARG A 370 14.65 -10.21 -32.23
N ALA A 371 15.50 -11.20 -32.49
CA ALA A 371 15.95 -12.16 -31.46
C ALA A 371 16.69 -11.46 -30.29
N PHE A 372 17.58 -10.50 -30.58
CA PHE A 372 18.26 -9.72 -29.55
C PHE A 372 17.30 -8.82 -28.76
N ALA A 373 16.34 -8.19 -29.44
CA ALA A 373 15.31 -7.39 -28.78
C ALA A 373 14.44 -8.24 -27.85
N GLU A 374 14.09 -9.46 -28.27
CA GLU A 374 13.35 -10.43 -27.47
C GLU A 374 14.14 -10.84 -26.23
N LEU A 375 15.41 -11.27 -26.38
CA LEU A 375 16.28 -11.62 -25.24
C LEU A 375 16.40 -10.48 -24.21
N LYS A 376 16.59 -9.25 -24.67
CA LYS A 376 16.62 -8.06 -23.81
C LYS A 376 15.27 -7.81 -23.12
N GLY A 377 14.17 -8.08 -23.81
CA GLY A 377 12.81 -8.03 -23.27
C GLY A 377 12.61 -9.05 -22.14
N LEU A 378 13.00 -10.31 -22.37
CA LEU A 378 12.92 -11.40 -21.39
C LEU A 378 13.75 -11.09 -20.13
N GLN A 379 14.96 -10.55 -20.28
CA GLN A 379 15.79 -10.13 -19.15
C GLN A 379 15.12 -9.04 -18.30
N LYS A 380 14.57 -8.00 -18.94
CA LYS A 380 13.83 -6.95 -18.22
C LYS A 380 12.59 -7.49 -17.53
N TRP A 381 11.94 -8.49 -18.12
CA TRP A 381 10.78 -9.13 -17.52
C TRP A 381 11.16 -9.97 -16.29
N ASP A 382 12.25 -10.76 -16.34
CA ASP A 382 12.82 -11.46 -15.18
C ASP A 382 13.13 -10.50 -14.02
N GLU A 383 13.78 -9.36 -14.30
CA GLU A 383 14.07 -8.34 -13.30
C GLU A 383 12.80 -7.74 -12.68
N ARG A 384 11.75 -7.49 -13.49
CA ARG A 384 10.47 -6.99 -12.98
C ARG A 384 9.80 -8.00 -12.07
N MET A 385 9.76 -9.28 -12.48
CA MET A 385 9.19 -10.36 -11.66
C MET A 385 9.91 -10.50 -10.34
N LYS A 386 11.25 -10.43 -10.31
CA LYS A 386 12.03 -10.41 -9.05
C LYS A 386 11.65 -9.25 -8.14
N ARG A 387 11.52 -8.03 -8.69
CA ARG A 387 11.13 -6.85 -7.90
C ARG A 387 9.71 -6.97 -7.36
N THR A 388 8.78 -7.51 -8.15
CA THR A 388 7.40 -7.75 -7.71
C THR A 388 7.38 -8.79 -6.59
N ALA A 389 8.07 -9.93 -6.76
CA ALA A 389 8.18 -10.97 -5.75
C ALA A 389 8.77 -10.43 -4.43
N GLU A 390 9.88 -9.68 -4.51
CA GLU A 390 10.50 -9.03 -3.35
C GLU A 390 9.52 -8.10 -2.62
N ARG A 391 8.75 -7.29 -3.36
CA ARG A 391 7.74 -6.39 -2.78
C ARG A 391 6.61 -7.16 -2.11
N THR A 392 6.12 -8.22 -2.73
CA THR A 392 5.06 -9.06 -2.16
C THR A 392 5.55 -9.73 -0.87
N LYS A 393 6.77 -10.26 -0.85
CA LYS A 393 7.38 -10.81 0.37
C LYS A 393 7.53 -9.74 1.47
N GLN A 394 8.04 -8.55 1.12
CA GLN A 394 8.12 -7.44 2.07
C GLN A 394 6.76 -6.97 2.58
N GLN A 395 5.69 -7.11 1.81
CA GLN A 395 4.33 -6.82 2.25
C GLN A 395 3.80 -7.91 3.19
N ALA A 396 4.07 -9.19 2.90
CA ALA A 396 3.72 -10.32 3.76
C ALA A 396 4.45 -10.24 5.12
N ASP A 397 5.67 -9.71 5.16
CA ASP A 397 6.46 -9.55 6.38
C ASP A 397 5.97 -8.40 7.28
N ARG A 398 5.07 -7.53 6.77
CA ARG A 398 4.55 -6.43 7.58
C ARG A 398 3.49 -6.94 8.53
N LYS A 399 3.66 -6.56 9.80
CA LYS A 399 2.65 -6.82 10.83
C LYS A 399 1.28 -6.28 10.38
N PRO A 400 0.22 -7.10 10.39
CA PRO A 400 -1.10 -6.67 9.98
C PRO A 400 -1.63 -5.49 10.81
N ARG A 401 -2.38 -4.59 10.18
CA ARG A 401 -2.93 -3.38 10.83
C ARG A 401 -3.86 -3.72 12.00
N ASN A 402 -4.66 -4.79 11.86
CA ASN A 402 -5.54 -5.28 12.93
C ASN A 402 -4.73 -5.71 14.16
N VAL A 403 -3.62 -6.44 14.00
CA VAL A 403 -2.77 -6.83 15.13
C VAL A 403 -2.16 -5.59 15.80
N VAL A 404 -1.64 -4.63 15.03
CA VAL A 404 -1.09 -3.38 15.59
C VAL A 404 -2.16 -2.59 16.35
N SER A 405 -3.39 -2.54 15.81
CA SER A 405 -4.53 -1.89 16.47
C SER A 405 -4.87 -2.59 17.80
N LEU A 406 -4.97 -3.92 17.80
CA LEU A 406 -5.28 -4.70 19.00
C LEU A 406 -4.16 -4.60 20.04
N GLU A 407 -2.90 -4.61 19.66
CA GLU A 407 -1.79 -4.37 20.60
C GLU A 407 -1.83 -2.97 21.20
N THR A 408 -2.23 -1.98 20.40
CA THR A 408 -2.41 -0.61 20.88
C THR A 408 -3.57 -0.53 21.88
N GLN A 409 -4.68 -1.23 21.60
CA GLN A 409 -5.80 -1.37 22.53
C GLN A 409 -5.38 -2.11 23.81
N TYR A 410 -4.68 -3.24 23.69
CA TYR A 410 -4.15 -4.03 24.80
C TYR A 410 -3.27 -3.19 25.74
N ARG A 411 -2.51 -2.23 25.21
CA ARG A 411 -1.66 -1.34 26.04
C ARG A 411 -2.34 -0.05 26.49
N SER A 412 -3.58 0.20 26.07
CA SER A 412 -4.29 1.44 26.40
C SER A 412 -5.17 1.27 27.62
N LEU A 413 -5.03 2.19 28.59
CA LEU A 413 -5.94 2.27 29.74
C LEU A 413 -7.41 2.42 29.32
N SER A 414 -7.66 3.14 28.22
CA SER A 414 -9.02 3.41 27.75
C SER A 414 -9.79 2.17 27.31
N THR A 415 -9.10 1.07 27.03
CA THR A 415 -9.72 -0.20 26.63
C THR A 415 -10.42 -0.85 27.81
N TYR A 416 -9.79 -0.79 28.98
CA TYR A 416 -10.22 -1.49 30.19
C TYR A 416 -11.02 -0.62 31.17
N ASP A 417 -10.80 0.69 31.06
CA ASP A 417 -11.47 1.72 31.83
C ASP A 417 -11.90 2.85 30.87
N PRO A 418 -12.88 2.59 29.99
CA PRO A 418 -13.39 3.60 29.08
C PRO A 418 -13.92 4.77 29.90
N SER A 419 -13.36 5.96 29.70
CA SER A 419 -13.94 7.18 30.23
C SER A 419 -15.25 7.44 29.46
N ASP A 420 -16.34 6.83 29.92
CA ASP A 420 -17.66 7.09 29.38
C ASP A 420 -18.08 8.51 29.78
N PHE A 421 -17.64 9.47 28.97
CA PHE A 421 -17.96 10.88 29.16
C PHE A 421 -19.48 11.12 29.13
N ALA A 422 -20.27 10.26 28.49
CA ALA A 422 -21.72 10.38 28.46
C ALA A 422 -22.35 9.94 29.79
N MET A 423 -21.92 8.80 30.36
CA MET A 423 -22.31 8.38 31.71
C MET A 423 -21.87 9.42 32.75
N LEU A 424 -20.61 9.87 32.68
CA LEU A 424 -20.07 10.85 33.60
C LEU A 424 -20.78 12.22 33.49
N ARG A 425 -21.10 12.66 32.27
CA ARG A 425 -21.94 13.84 32.04
C ARG A 425 -23.31 13.66 32.67
N ARG A 426 -23.97 12.51 32.46
CA ARG A 426 -25.27 12.22 33.07
C ARG A 426 -25.20 12.24 34.60
N GLN A 427 -24.20 11.59 35.18
CA GLN A 427 -23.96 11.59 36.62
C GLN A 427 -23.74 13.01 37.15
N LEU A 428 -22.82 13.78 36.56
CA LEU A 428 -22.56 15.17 36.95
C LEU A 428 -23.80 16.05 36.86
N LEU A 429 -24.60 15.90 35.80
CA LEU A 429 -25.83 16.66 35.62
C LEU A 429 -26.88 16.30 36.68
N THR A 430 -27.06 15.01 36.97
CA THR A 430 -27.92 14.55 38.06
C THR A 430 -27.43 15.10 39.41
N ASP A 431 -26.13 15.05 39.67
CA ASP A 431 -25.52 15.50 40.93
C ASP A 431 -25.70 17.00 41.18
N VAL A 432 -25.75 17.82 40.13
CA VAL A 432 -26.02 19.26 40.24
C VAL A 432 -27.52 19.61 40.19
N GLY A 433 -28.41 18.61 40.12
CA GLY A 433 -29.86 18.81 40.03
C GLY A 433 -30.36 19.25 38.66
N ALA A 434 -29.55 19.06 37.61
CA ALA A 434 -29.96 19.37 36.25
C ALA A 434 -30.83 18.23 35.70
N ALA A 435 -32.03 18.56 35.19
CA ALA A 435 -32.85 17.58 34.47
C ALA A 435 -32.06 16.93 33.31
N VAL A 436 -31.85 15.63 33.36
CA VAL A 436 -31.24 14.89 32.24
C VAL A 436 -32.36 14.68 31.21
N SER A 437 -32.44 15.57 30.23
CA SER A 437 -33.30 15.35 29.06
C SER A 437 -32.67 14.23 28.24
N ASP A 438 -33.34 13.08 28.17
CA ASP A 438 -32.95 11.91 27.35
C ASP A 438 -33.02 12.18 25.84
N ASP A 439 -33.41 13.38 25.43
CA ASP A 439 -33.70 13.79 24.04
C ASP A 439 -32.46 13.88 23.10
N ARG A 440 -31.37 13.16 23.38
CA ARG A 440 -30.26 12.96 22.42
C ARG A 440 -29.94 11.50 22.13
N ASP A 441 -30.92 10.60 22.29
CA ASP A 441 -30.87 9.21 21.82
C ASP A 441 -30.78 9.05 20.29
N GLU A 442 -30.71 10.13 19.51
CA GLU A 442 -30.18 10.00 18.16
C GLU A 442 -28.67 9.95 18.20
N ALA A 443 -28.19 8.70 18.36
CA ALA A 443 -27.02 8.18 17.70
C ALA A 443 -26.81 8.86 16.34
N GLY A 444 -26.09 9.98 16.33
CA GLY A 444 -25.25 10.32 15.21
C GLY A 444 -24.24 9.19 15.14
N GLU A 445 -24.55 8.17 14.32
CA GLU A 445 -23.60 7.22 13.79
C GLU A 445 -22.30 7.99 13.57
N VAL A 446 -21.29 7.71 14.39
CA VAL A 446 -19.93 8.09 14.05
C VAL A 446 -19.74 7.48 12.66
N PRO A 447 -19.50 8.27 11.60
CA PRO A 447 -19.26 7.71 10.29
C PRO A 447 -18.02 6.84 10.45
N THR A 448 -18.23 5.53 10.51
CA THR A 448 -17.17 4.56 10.32
C THR A 448 -16.63 4.87 8.95
N GLY A 449 -15.43 5.46 8.92
CA GLY A 449 -14.81 5.96 7.71
C GLY A 449 -14.93 4.90 6.63
N THR A 450 -15.63 5.25 5.57
CA THR A 450 -15.62 4.50 4.32
C THR A 450 -14.16 4.39 3.91
N GLU A 451 -13.68 3.14 3.84
CA GLU A 451 -12.50 2.78 3.08
C GLU A 451 -12.62 3.45 1.71
N SER A 452 -11.75 4.44 1.48
CA SER A 452 -11.45 4.94 0.16
C SER A 452 -10.19 4.21 -0.29
N ASP A 453 -10.39 3.26 -1.20
CA ASP A 453 -9.47 2.55 -2.12
C ASP A 453 -7.98 2.40 -1.77
#